data_AF-E9I6L5-F1
#
_entry.id   AF-E9I6L5-F1
#
_cell.length_a   1.000
_cell.length_b   1.000
_cell.length_c   1.000
_cell.angle_alpha   90.00
_cell.angle_beta   90.00
_cell.angle_gamma   90.00
#
_symmetry.space_group_name_H-M   'P 1'
#
loop_
_entity.id
_entity.type
_entity.pdbx_description
1 polymer ?
#
loop_
_entity_poly.entity_id
_entity_poly.type
_entity_poly.pdbx_seq_one_letter_code
_entity_poly.pdbx_strand_id
1 'polypeptide(L)' 'MISAAKTAEHHEIHLKEFLEKENYILKITGFEILNEMYAIAYLVVEEADMIVFRDALRPHRGEVFIVES' A
#
# COMPACT_ATOMS: atom_id res chain seq x y z
N MET A 1 8.17 -7.05 -21.75
CA MET A 1 8.58 -5.90 -20.92
C MET A 1 7.60 -5.81 -19.78
N ILE A 2 8.04 -6.11 -18.55
CA ILE A 2 7.23 -5.90 -17.36
C ILE A 2 7.72 -4.57 -16.78
N SER A 3 7.04 -3.48 -17.13
CA SER A 3 7.38 -2.14 -16.62
C SER A 3 7.03 -2.07 -15.14
N ALA A 4 7.86 -1.40 -14.33
CA ALA A 4 7.66 -1.30 -12.88
C ALA A 4 6.26 -0.74 -12.52
N ALA A 5 5.71 0.12 -13.38
CA ALA A 5 4.33 0.61 -13.31
C ALA A 5 3.29 -0.52 -13.20
N LYS A 6 3.39 -1.56 -14.03
CA LYS A 6 2.44 -2.70 -13.98
C LYS A 6 2.57 -3.50 -12.70
N THR A 7 3.78 -3.61 -12.16
CA THR A 7 4.02 -4.31 -10.88
C THR A 7 3.41 -3.55 -9.72
N ALA A 8 3.56 -2.23 -9.67
CA ALA A 8 2.96 -1.41 -8.61
C ALA A 8 1.43 -1.34 -8.72
N GLU A 9 0.88 -1.24 -9.93
CA GLU A 9 -0.56 -1.29 -10.18
C GLU A 9 -1.17 -2.63 -9.72
N HIS A 10 -0.55 -3.76 -10.07
CA HIS A 10 -1.00 -5.06 -9.58
C HIS A 10 -0.91 -5.17 -8.06
N HIS A 11 0.14 -4.62 -7.44
CA HIS A 11 0.29 -4.59 -5.99
C HIS A 11 -0.81 -3.78 -5.29
N GLU A 12 -1.24 -2.65 -5.87
CA GLU A 12 -2.35 -1.85 -5.33
C GLU A 12 -3.68 -2.62 -5.38
N ILE A 13 -3.96 -3.30 -6.50
CA ILE A 13 -5.17 -4.13 -6.62
C ILE A 13 -5.19 -5.22 -5.54
N HIS A 14 -4.07 -5.91 -5.31
CA HIS A 14 -3.98 -6.92 -4.27
C HIS A 14 -4.14 -6.35 -2.85
N LEU A 15 -3.59 -5.16 -2.58
CA LEU A 15 -3.81 -4.47 -1.29
C LEU A 15 -5.28 -4.12 -1.10
N LYS A 16 -5.96 -3.66 -2.15
CA LYS A 16 -7.38 -3.34 -2.12
C LYS A 16 -8.25 -4.57 -1.88
N GLU A 17 -7.99 -5.67 -2.58
CA GLU A 17 -8.68 -6.94 -2.36
C GLU A 17 -8.49 -7.47 -0.92
N PHE A 18 -7.29 -7.32 -0.38
CA PHE A 18 -6.98 -7.69 1.00
C PHE A 18 -7.81 -6.88 2.01
N LEU A 19 -7.85 -5.55 1.83
CA LEU A 19 -8.67 -4.65 2.65
C LEU A 19 -10.17 -4.94 2.56
N GLU A 20 -10.66 -5.28 1.36
CA GLU A 20 -12.06 -5.67 1.16
C GLU A 20 -12.38 -6.97 1.87
N LYS A 21 -11.45 -7.93 1.86
CA LYS A 21 -11.61 -9.22 2.55
C LYS A 21 -11.60 -9.06 4.07
N GLU A 22 -10.76 -8.19 4.61
CA GLU A 22 -10.71 -7.88 6.05
C GLU A 22 -11.77 -6.86 6.51
N ASN A 23 -12.56 -6.31 5.58
CA ASN A 23 -13.63 -5.33 5.85
C ASN A 23 -13.13 -4.04 6.54
N TYR A 24 -11.94 -3.58 6.16
CA TYR A 24 -11.39 -2.34 6.70
C TYR A 24 -12.15 -1.11 6.17
N ILE A 25 -12.46 -0.19 7.07
CA ILE A 25 -13.16 1.07 6.78
C ILE A 25 -12.20 2.05 6.09
N LEU A 26 -10.94 2.07 6.55
CA LEU A 26 -9.88 2.87 5.94
C LEU A 26 -9.28 2.12 4.75
N LYS A 27 -9.69 2.48 3.53
CA LYS A 27 -9.16 1.93 2.27
C LYS A 27 -8.27 2.94 1.55
N ILE A 28 -7.38 3.59 2.30
CA ILE A 28 -6.45 4.55 1.73
C ILE A 28 -5.24 3.77 1.21
N THR A 29 -5.35 3.32 -0.03
CA THR A 29 -4.27 2.72 -0.81
C THR A 29 -3.89 3.61 -1.98
N GLY A 30 -2.64 3.54 -2.39
CA GLY A 30 -2.16 4.22 -3.57
C GLY A 30 -0.92 3.57 -4.13
N PHE A 31 -0.58 3.96 -5.34
CA PHE A 31 0.71 3.67 -5.93
C PHE A 31 1.27 4.93 -6.57
N GLU A 32 2.58 5.11 -6.46
CA GLU A 32 3.31 6.18 -7.10
C GLU A 32 4.33 5.60 -8.05
N ILE A 33 4.25 6.02 -9.30
CA ILE A 33 5.24 5.68 -10.33
C ILE A 33 6.25 6.82 -10.37
N LEU A 34 7.39 6.61 -9.74
CA LEU A 34 8.49 7.58 -9.71
C LEU A 34 9.22 7.63 -11.06
N ASN A 35 9.36 6.48 -11.74
CA ASN A 35 9.88 6.37 -13.11
C ASN A 35 9.57 4.98 -13.72
N GLU A 36 9.91 4.76 -15.00
CA GLU A 36 9.62 3.52 -15.73
C GLU A 36 10.17 2.23 -15.06
N MET A 37 11.20 2.35 -14.22
CA MET A 37 11.80 1.23 -13.49
C MET A 37 11.56 1.26 -11.96
N TYR A 38 10.91 2.30 -11.44
CA TYR A 38 10.71 2.48 -10.01
C TYR A 38 9.30 2.96 -9.73
N ALA A 39 8.50 2.07 -9.15
CA ALA A 39 7.16 2.36 -8.70
C ALA A 39 6.98 1.75 -7.32
N ILE A 40 6.29 2.48 -6.45
CA ILE A 40 6.02 2.10 -5.07
C ILE A 40 4.52 2.02 -4.85
N ALA A 41 4.08 1.09 -4.02
CA ALA A 41 2.71 1.02 -3.54
C ALA A 41 2.71 1.27 -2.03
N TYR A 42 1.74 2.05 -1.55
CA TYR A 42 1.60 2.36 -0.14
C TYR A 42 0.16 2.14 0.32
N LEU A 43 0.05 1.85 1.61
CA LEU A 43 -1.20 1.60 2.30
C LEU A 43 -1.17 2.38 3.60
N VAL A 44 -2.19 3.19 3.85
CA VAL A 44 -2.39 3.92 5.10
C VAL A 44 -3.41 3.15 5.92
N VAL A 45 -3.03 2.81 7.15
CA VAL A 45 -3.84 2.06 8.10
C VAL A 45 -3.89 2.81 9.43
N GLU A 46 -4.89 2.49 10.25
CA GLU A 46 -4.95 3.00 11.61
C GLU A 46 -3.82 2.42 12.47
N GLU A 47 -3.41 3.16 13.51
CA GLU A 47 -2.34 2.74 14.41
C GLU A 47 -2.64 1.39 15.09
N ALA A 48 -3.92 1.14 15.40
CA ALA A 48 -4.37 -0.13 15.98
C ALA A 48 -4.09 -1.33 15.07
N ASP A 49 -4.22 -1.16 13.76
CA ASP A 49 -4.02 -2.21 12.75
C ASP A 49 -2.58 -2.26 12.23
N MET A 50 -1.73 -1.29 12.60
CA MET A 50 -0.33 -1.24 12.21
C MET A 50 0.38 -2.58 12.46
N ILE A 51 0.07 -3.27 13.56
CA ILE A 51 0.67 -4.57 13.91
C ILE A 51 0.24 -5.66 12.93
N VAL A 52 -1.04 -5.72 12.57
CA VAL A 52 -1.62 -6.71 11.65
C VAL A 52 -1.00 -6.55 10.26
N PHE A 53 -1.01 -5.32 9.73
CA PHE A 53 -0.44 -5.03 8.42
C PHE A 53 1.07 -5.18 8.38
N ARG A 54 1.77 -4.82 9.47
CA ARG A 54 3.22 -5.08 9.58
C ARG A 54 3.52 -6.57 9.48
N ASP A 55 2.77 -7.41 10.17
CA ASP A 55 3.01 -8.86 10.18
C ASP A 55 2.63 -9.52 8.84
N ALA A 56 1.49 -9.10 8.27
CA ALA A 56 0.96 -9.61 7.01
C ALA A 56 1.79 -9.18 5.79
N LEU A 57 2.15 -7.89 5.70
CA LEU A 57 2.77 -7.32 4.51
C LEU A 57 4.30 -7.22 4.62
N ARG A 58 4.86 -7.22 5.83
CA ARG A 58 6.31 -7.02 6.10
C ARG A 58 6.89 -5.88 5.25
N PRO A 59 6.34 -4.65 5.38
CA PRO A 59 6.73 -3.56 4.51
C PRO A 59 8.22 -3.25 4.67
N HIS A 60 8.88 -2.93 3.55
CA HIS A 60 10.27 -2.51 3.55
C HIS A 60 10.51 -1.23 4.36
N ARG A 61 9.49 -0.36 4.44
CA ARG A 61 9.53 0.92 5.16
C ARG A 61 8.12 1.24 5.69
N GLY A 62 8.04 1.63 6.95
CA GLY A 62 6.83 2.18 7.56
C GLY A 62 7.06 3.65 7.88
N GLU A 63 6.18 4.53 7.42
CA GLU A 63 6.21 5.96 7.71
C GLU A 63 4.86 6.39 8.28
N VAL A 64 4.88 7.40 9.15
CA VAL A 64 3.65 7.99 9.69
C VAL A 64 3.04 8.84 8.59
N PHE A 65 1.81 8.52 8.19
CA PHE A 65 1.08 9.32 7.21
C PHE A 65 0.61 10.61 7.87
N ILE A 66 1.36 11.69 7.66
CA ILE A 66 1.02 13.03 8.13
C ILE A 66 0.19 13.71 7.03
N VAL A 67 -1.12 13.88 7.28
CA VAL A 67 -1.93 14.81 6.48
C VAL A 67 -1.52 16.22 6.91
N GLU A 68 -0.62 16.84 6.16
CA GLU A 68 -0.43 18.29 6.29
C GLU A 68 -1.75 18.99 5.89
N SER A 69 -2.24 19.84 6.79
CA SER A 69 -3.53 20.53 6.71
C SER A 69 -3.45 21.83 5.92
#